data_AF-A0A8H4UXV8-F1
#
_entry.id   AF-A0A8H4UXV8-F1
#
_cell.length_a   1.000
_cell.length_b   1.000
_cell.length_c   1.000
_cell.angle_alpha   90.00
_cell.angle_beta   90.00
_cell.angle_gamma   90.00
#
_symmetry.space_group_name_H-M   'P 1'
#
loop_
_entity.id
_entity.type
_entity.pdbx_description
1 polymer ?
#
loop_
_entity_poly.entity_id
_entity_poly.type
_entity_poly.pdbx_seq_one_letter_code
_entity_poly.pdbx_strand_id
1 'polypeptide(L)'
;MTTESTSSQDCPSISKLTDFLSLAMPLEDLDQIDSYMGFSNSLLLLINEVADLAWKYDSKESVEADLPFVREQVRRLRISLKKLKQTPPPLAGNDRVDNMPFYTLATEKDGLLERTVTEFQAIAEANRMGALLLLHEVCASRFQRPDLFKTATATEIGSSESDSTSTEYKTSYVRGILDPMIQNINRITRTAALPLWPLFIAGCCVTTEEDQITVIKIFEETEKLKRYG
;
A
#
# COMPACT_ATOMS: atom_id res chain seq x y z
N MET A 1 -31.75 -43.37 12.55
CA MET A 1 -32.10 -42.03 12.03
C MET A 1 -31.00 -41.09 12.46
N THR A 2 -30.01 -40.97 11.60
CA THR A 2 -28.81 -40.13 11.76
C THR A 2 -28.87 -39.09 10.66
N THR A 3 -28.95 -37.82 11.03
CA THR A 3 -28.78 -36.70 10.10
C THR A 3 -27.65 -35.85 10.63
N GLU A 4 -26.47 -36.07 10.05
CA GLU A 4 -25.36 -35.14 10.05
C GLU A 4 -25.77 -33.91 9.24
N SER A 5 -25.60 -32.73 9.83
CA SER A 5 -25.67 -31.46 9.12
C SER A 5 -24.29 -30.82 9.17
N THR A 6 -23.46 -31.15 8.18
CA THR A 6 -22.23 -30.42 7.85
C THR A 6 -22.61 -29.03 7.33
N SER A 7 -22.54 -28.03 8.19
CA SER A 7 -22.56 -26.62 7.80
C SER A 7 -21.14 -26.22 7.43
N SER A 8 -20.79 -26.37 6.15
CA SER A 8 -19.66 -25.71 5.51
C SER A 8 -19.86 -24.19 5.63
N GLN A 9 -19.19 -23.57 6.60
CA GLN A 9 -19.16 -22.13 6.76
C GLN A 9 -18.29 -21.53 5.66
N ASP A 10 -18.95 -20.75 4.82
CA ASP A 10 -18.40 -19.98 3.72
C ASP A 10 -17.19 -19.15 4.15
N CYS A 11 -16.07 -19.35 3.45
CA CYS A 11 -14.96 -18.40 3.46
C CYS A 11 -15.48 -17.04 2.96
N PRO A 12 -15.12 -15.91 3.62
CA PRO A 12 -15.56 -14.60 3.16
C PRO A 12 -14.97 -14.35 1.78
N SER A 13 -15.84 -14.09 0.79
CA SER A 13 -15.45 -13.93 -0.60
C SER A 13 -14.38 -12.85 -0.72
N ILE A 14 -13.21 -13.25 -1.20
CA ILE A 14 -12.23 -12.35 -1.76
C ILE A 14 -12.97 -11.53 -2.83
N SER A 15 -12.82 -10.21 -2.79
CA SER A 15 -13.59 -9.19 -3.53
C SER A 15 -14.01 -9.61 -4.95
N LYS A 16 -15.22 -9.19 -5.38
CA LYS A 16 -15.70 -9.36 -6.77
C LYS A 16 -14.66 -8.93 -7.82
N LEU A 17 -13.82 -7.93 -7.50
CA LEU A 17 -12.75 -7.50 -8.41
C LEU A 17 -11.65 -8.56 -8.60
N THR A 18 -11.34 -9.35 -7.58
CA THR A 18 -10.36 -10.44 -7.70
C THR A 18 -10.90 -11.53 -8.63
N ASP A 19 -12.19 -11.84 -8.57
CA ASP A 19 -12.83 -12.78 -9.51
C ASP A 19 -12.75 -12.26 -10.95
N PHE A 20 -13.01 -10.96 -11.17
CA PHE A 20 -12.84 -10.34 -12.49
C PHE A 20 -11.39 -10.35 -12.98
N LEU A 21 -10.42 -10.09 -12.10
CA LEU A 21 -9.00 -10.12 -12.47
C LEU A 21 -8.50 -11.53 -12.75
N SER A 22 -9.00 -12.55 -12.06
CA SER A 22 -8.67 -13.95 -12.36
C SER A 22 -9.09 -14.38 -13.77
N LEU A 23 -10.05 -13.68 -14.37
CA LEU A 23 -10.48 -13.88 -15.75
C LEU A 23 -9.55 -13.20 -16.76
N ALA A 24 -8.88 -12.12 -16.35
CA ALA A 24 -8.06 -11.26 -17.20
C ALA A 24 -6.55 -11.54 -17.08
N MET A 25 -6.09 -12.10 -15.94
CA MET A 25 -4.69 -12.44 -15.70
C MET A 25 -4.53 -13.66 -14.75
N PRO A 26 -3.42 -14.41 -14.86
CA PRO A 26 -3.07 -15.45 -13.91
C PRO A 26 -2.95 -14.90 -12.48
N LEU A 27 -3.39 -15.67 -11.49
CA LEU A 27 -3.31 -15.25 -10.07
C LEU A 27 -1.87 -15.18 -9.59
N GLU A 28 -0.96 -15.93 -10.22
CA GLU A 28 0.47 -15.94 -9.94
C GLU A 28 1.13 -14.58 -10.24
N ASP A 29 0.56 -13.80 -11.16
CA ASP A 29 1.08 -12.50 -11.58
C ASP A 29 0.48 -11.35 -10.75
N LEU A 30 -0.45 -11.63 -9.83
CA LEU A 30 -1.19 -10.61 -9.09
C LEU A 30 -0.29 -9.81 -8.14
N ASP A 31 0.70 -10.48 -7.53
CA ASP A 31 1.70 -9.89 -6.64
C ASP A 31 2.90 -9.28 -7.40
N GLN A 32 2.95 -9.45 -8.72
CA GLN A 32 4.01 -8.90 -9.55
C GLN A 32 3.86 -7.39 -9.71
N ILE A 33 4.96 -6.66 -9.50
CA ILE A 33 5.02 -5.22 -9.69
C ILE A 33 4.80 -4.92 -11.17
N ASP A 34 3.82 -4.06 -11.46
CA ASP A 34 3.67 -3.46 -12.77
C ASP A 34 4.71 -2.33 -12.93
N SER A 35 5.52 -2.38 -13.99
CA SER A 35 6.60 -1.41 -14.19
C SER A 35 6.14 0.02 -14.50
N TYR A 36 4.90 0.18 -14.94
CA TYR A 36 4.27 1.46 -15.25
C TYR A 36 3.57 2.05 -14.03
N MET A 37 2.87 1.22 -13.23
CA MET A 37 2.20 1.66 -12.00
C MET A 37 3.15 1.74 -10.79
N GLY A 38 4.23 0.95 -10.80
CA GLY A 38 5.22 0.89 -9.72
C GLY A 38 4.80 0.02 -8.54
N PHE A 39 3.68 -0.70 -8.65
CA PHE A 39 3.19 -1.64 -7.65
C PHE A 39 2.33 -2.73 -8.31
N SER A 40 1.95 -3.73 -7.52
CA SER A 40 1.22 -4.92 -7.97
C SER A 40 -0.30 -4.73 -8.00
N ASN A 41 -0.99 -5.56 -8.78
CA ASN A 41 -2.46 -5.56 -8.83
C ASN A 41 -3.07 -5.96 -7.48
N SER A 42 -2.42 -6.84 -6.71
CA SER A 42 -2.80 -7.13 -5.32
C SER A 42 -2.84 -5.88 -4.46
N LEU A 43 -1.84 -4.99 -4.58
CA LEU A 43 -1.85 -3.74 -3.84
C LEU A 43 -2.96 -2.81 -4.35
N LEU A 44 -3.17 -2.73 -5.67
CA LEU A 44 -4.24 -1.92 -6.26
C LEU A 44 -5.61 -2.30 -5.70
N LEU A 45 -5.90 -3.60 -5.62
CA LEU A 45 -7.13 -4.11 -5.04
C LEU A 45 -7.30 -3.70 -3.58
N LEU A 46 -6.25 -3.83 -2.78
CA LEU A 46 -6.30 -3.40 -1.37
C LEU A 46 -6.50 -1.89 -1.24
N ILE A 47 -5.89 -1.08 -2.11
CA ILE A 47 -6.11 0.38 -2.15
C ILE A 47 -7.57 0.69 -2.49
N ASN A 48 -8.14 0.02 -3.50
CA ASN A 48 -9.53 0.18 -3.87
C ASN A 48 -10.47 -0.20 -2.72
N GLU A 49 -10.21 -1.31 -2.02
CA GLU A 49 -11.00 -1.69 -0.85
C GLU A 49 -10.91 -0.68 0.30
N VAL A 50 -9.74 -0.05 0.51
CA VAL A 50 -9.59 1.04 1.49
C VAL A 50 -10.40 2.28 1.06
N ALA A 51 -10.38 2.62 -0.23
CA ALA A 51 -11.14 3.74 -0.78
C ALA A 51 -12.66 3.49 -0.70
N ASP A 52 -13.12 2.29 -1.08
CA ASP A 52 -14.51 1.86 -0.98
C ASP A 52 -14.99 1.89 0.47
N LEU A 53 -14.14 1.46 1.41
CA LEU A 53 -14.44 1.54 2.83
C LEU A 53 -14.64 3.00 3.29
N ALA A 54 -13.79 3.92 2.82
CA ALA A 54 -13.89 5.35 3.12
C ALA A 54 -15.12 6.02 2.49
N TRP A 55 -15.57 5.55 1.32
CA TRP A 55 -16.76 6.08 0.64
C TRP A 55 -18.06 5.50 1.18
N LYS A 56 -18.07 4.21 1.52
CA LYS A 56 -19.25 3.53 2.06
C LYS A 56 -19.68 4.11 3.41
N TYR A 57 -18.70 4.51 4.22
CA TYR A 57 -18.91 5.06 5.56
C TYR A 57 -18.47 6.53 5.59
N ASP A 58 -19.34 7.42 5.14
CA ASP A 58 -19.08 8.85 5.03
C ASP A 58 -19.22 9.63 6.34
N SER A 59 -19.86 9.03 7.35
CA SER A 59 -20.11 9.62 8.66
C SER A 59 -19.82 8.64 9.81
N LYS A 60 -19.58 9.20 11.00
CA LYS A 60 -19.38 8.43 12.22
C LYS A 60 -20.60 7.57 12.55
N GLU A 61 -21.81 8.09 12.36
CA GLU A 61 -23.06 7.39 12.64
C GLU A 61 -23.22 6.13 11.79
N SER A 62 -22.83 6.20 10.52
CA SER A 62 -22.82 5.05 9.59
C SER A 62 -21.83 3.97 10.05
N VAL A 63 -20.65 4.38 10.53
CA VAL A 63 -19.65 3.47 11.10
C VAL A 63 -20.15 2.80 12.37
N GLU A 64 -20.78 3.54 13.29
CA GLU A 64 -21.25 2.99 14.56
C GLU A 64 -22.36 1.94 14.36
N ALA A 65 -23.21 2.12 13.35
CA ALA A 65 -24.27 1.15 13.01
C ALA A 65 -23.69 -0.22 12.60
N ASP A 66 -22.57 -0.22 11.87
CA ASP A 66 -21.91 -1.41 11.34
C ASP A 66 -20.57 -1.72 12.05
N LEU A 67 -20.38 -1.20 13.27
CA LEU A 67 -19.06 -1.18 13.93
C LEU A 67 -18.33 -2.54 13.97
N PRO A 68 -18.98 -3.68 14.28
CA PRO A 68 -18.31 -4.98 14.26
C PRO A 68 -17.77 -5.35 12.88
N PHE A 69 -18.52 -5.02 11.83
CA PHE A 69 -18.16 -5.32 10.46
C PHE A 69 -17.06 -4.40 9.94
N VAL A 70 -17.14 -3.10 10.21
CA VAL A 70 -16.09 -2.13 9.87
C VAL A 70 -14.78 -2.50 10.57
N ARG A 71 -14.84 -2.84 11.86
CA ARG A 71 -13.66 -3.28 12.63
C ARG A 71 -12.99 -4.49 11.98
N GLU A 72 -13.77 -5.49 11.60
CA GLU A 72 -13.24 -6.69 10.96
C GLU A 72 -12.63 -6.38 9.58
N GLN A 73 -13.27 -5.52 8.78
CA GLN A 73 -12.73 -5.08 7.51
C GLN A 73 -11.40 -4.33 7.66
N VAL A 74 -11.32 -3.35 8.56
CA VAL A 74 -10.09 -2.59 8.84
C VAL A 74 -8.98 -3.55 9.29
N ARG A 75 -9.29 -4.49 10.19
CA ARG A 75 -8.34 -5.50 10.68
C ARG A 75 -7.83 -6.37 9.53
N ARG A 76 -8.72 -6.89 8.68
CA ARG A 76 -8.38 -7.70 7.51
C ARG A 76 -7.50 -6.92 6.52
N LEU A 77 -7.89 -5.69 6.18
CA LEU A 77 -7.12 -4.83 5.27
C LEU A 77 -5.73 -4.53 5.81
N ARG A 78 -5.63 -4.16 7.10
CA ARG A 78 -4.35 -3.91 7.76
C ARG A 78 -3.43 -5.12 7.72
N ILE A 79 -3.95 -6.31 8.01
CA ILE A 79 -3.17 -7.56 7.97
C ILE A 79 -2.72 -7.87 6.54
N SER A 80 -3.63 -7.74 5.56
CA SER A 80 -3.35 -8.01 4.15
C SER A 80 -2.27 -7.08 3.63
N LEU A 81 -2.40 -5.77 3.87
CA LEU A 81 -1.39 -4.76 3.53
C LEU A 81 -0.04 -5.01 4.21
N LYS A 82 -0.02 -5.46 5.47
CA LYS A 82 1.23 -5.79 6.19
C LYS A 82 1.92 -7.05 5.66
N LYS A 83 1.15 -8.03 5.21
CA LYS A 83 1.67 -9.33 4.73
C LYS A 83 1.98 -9.33 3.24
N LEU A 84 1.45 -8.37 2.48
CA LEU A 84 1.66 -8.27 1.04
C LEU A 84 3.16 -8.19 0.71
N LYS A 85 3.61 -9.13 -0.14
CA LYS A 85 4.97 -9.22 -0.64
C LYS A 85 4.90 -9.08 -2.15
N GLN A 86 5.42 -7.98 -2.68
CA GLN A 86 5.38 -7.70 -4.11
C GLN A 86 6.66 -8.22 -4.77
N THR A 87 6.52 -8.91 -5.90
CA THR A 87 7.65 -9.47 -6.65
C THR A 87 8.04 -8.55 -7.79
N PRO A 88 9.34 -8.35 -8.07
CA PRO A 88 9.75 -7.53 -9.20
C PRO A 88 9.30 -8.18 -10.53
N PRO A 89 9.18 -7.39 -11.61
CA PRO A 89 8.87 -7.91 -12.93
C PRO A 89 9.87 -9.00 -13.36
N PRO A 90 9.43 -10.06 -14.07
CA PRO A 90 10.31 -11.12 -14.55
C PRO A 90 11.31 -10.53 -15.54
N LEU A 91 12.58 -10.79 -15.26
CA LEU A 91 13.68 -10.49 -16.17
C LEU A 91 13.47 -11.34 -17.42
N ALA A 92 13.39 -10.72 -18.59
CA ALA A 92 13.07 -11.41 -19.84
C ALA A 92 13.98 -12.62 -20.05
N GLY A 93 13.44 -13.82 -19.82
CA GLY A 93 14.06 -15.07 -20.23
C GLY A 93 13.77 -15.29 -21.71
N ASN A 94 14.79 -15.08 -22.55
CA ASN A 94 15.03 -15.53 -23.93
C ASN A 94 13.94 -15.89 -24.96
N ASP A 95 12.63 -15.94 -24.71
CA ASP A 95 11.72 -16.66 -25.62
C ASP A 95 10.60 -15.88 -26.31
N ARG A 96 10.35 -14.58 -26.06
CA ARG A 96 9.36 -13.82 -26.87
C ARG A 96 9.74 -12.35 -27.08
N VAL A 97 10.16 -12.03 -28.31
CA VAL A 97 10.65 -10.70 -28.74
C VAL A 97 9.52 -9.66 -28.89
N ASP A 98 8.25 -10.05 -28.84
CA ASP A 98 7.14 -9.15 -29.20
C ASP A 98 6.56 -8.32 -28.04
N ASN A 99 6.92 -8.61 -26.78
CA ASN A 99 6.49 -7.83 -25.61
C ASN A 99 7.69 -7.56 -24.70
N MET A 100 8.66 -6.77 -25.17
CA MET A 100 9.79 -6.32 -24.35
C MET A 100 9.32 -5.26 -23.34
N PRO A 101 9.32 -5.54 -22.03
CA PRO A 101 9.07 -4.52 -21.04
C PRO A 101 10.24 -3.51 -21.01
N PHE A 102 9.94 -2.26 -20.64
CA PHE A 102 10.83 -1.10 -20.74
C PHE A 102 12.22 -1.27 -20.08
N TYR A 103 12.36 -2.18 -19.10
CA TYR A 103 13.61 -2.44 -18.38
C TYR A 103 14.61 -3.30 -19.14
N THR A 104 14.25 -3.88 -20.29
CA THR A 104 15.15 -4.78 -21.03
C THR A 104 16.27 -4.06 -21.81
N LEU A 105 16.35 -2.74 -21.70
CA LEU A 105 17.53 -1.94 -22.06
C LEU A 105 18.67 -2.04 -21.03
N ALA A 106 18.42 -2.63 -19.85
CA ALA A 106 19.45 -2.95 -18.88
C ALA A 106 20.21 -4.22 -19.32
N THR A 107 20.99 -4.12 -20.39
CA THR A 107 21.91 -5.17 -20.83
C THR A 107 22.89 -5.54 -19.71
N GLU A 108 22.82 -6.78 -19.25
CA GLU A 108 23.84 -7.64 -18.59
C GLU A 108 25.14 -6.98 -18.09
N LYS A 109 25.00 -5.97 -17.22
CA LYS A 109 25.97 -5.71 -16.16
C LYS A 109 25.21 -6.00 -14.88
N ASP A 110 25.52 -7.11 -14.22
CA ASP A 110 24.83 -7.61 -13.00
C ASP A 110 24.49 -6.50 -12.00
N GLY A 111 25.39 -5.51 -11.83
CA GLY A 111 25.17 -4.38 -10.94
C GLY A 111 24.14 -3.32 -11.38
N LEU A 112 23.68 -3.29 -12.63
CA LEU A 112 22.61 -2.37 -13.08
C LEU A 112 21.23 -3.01 -12.88
N LEU A 113 21.12 -4.31 -13.13
CA LEU A 113 19.88 -5.06 -13.02
C LEU A 113 19.40 -5.16 -11.57
N GLU A 114 20.32 -5.52 -10.66
CA GLU A 114 20.05 -5.56 -9.22
C GLU A 114 19.57 -4.19 -8.72
N ARG A 115 20.18 -3.10 -9.22
CA ARG A 115 19.77 -1.74 -8.88
C ARG A 115 18.35 -1.42 -9.35
N THR A 116 17.99 -1.74 -10.59
CA THR A 116 16.63 -1.49 -11.10
C THR A 116 15.58 -2.32 -10.33
N VAL A 117 15.90 -3.56 -9.96
CA VAL A 117 15.02 -4.37 -9.12
C VAL A 117 14.82 -3.73 -7.74
N THR A 118 15.89 -3.25 -7.11
CA THR A 118 15.78 -2.56 -5.81
C THR A 118 14.97 -1.27 -5.90
N GLU A 119 15.02 -0.56 -7.03
CA GLU A 119 14.22 0.65 -7.27
C GLU A 119 12.72 0.32 -7.36
N PHE A 120 12.34 -0.70 -8.14
CA PHE A 120 10.94 -1.15 -8.21
C PHE A 120 10.42 -1.59 -6.84
N GLN A 121 11.22 -2.31 -6.08
CA GLN A 121 10.86 -2.74 -4.73
C GLN A 121 10.69 -1.54 -3.78
N ALA A 122 11.57 -0.54 -3.85
CA ALA A 122 11.46 0.67 -3.04
C ALA A 122 10.18 1.46 -3.36
N ILE A 123 9.84 1.61 -4.63
CA ILE A 123 8.61 2.29 -5.08
C ILE A 123 7.37 1.50 -4.64
N ALA A 124 7.36 0.19 -4.86
CA ALA A 124 6.24 -0.67 -4.50
C ALA A 124 6.02 -0.68 -2.98
N GLU A 125 7.10 -0.67 -2.20
CA GLU A 125 7.05 -0.59 -0.75
C GLU A 125 6.53 0.77 -0.27
N ALA A 126 6.97 1.88 -0.89
CA ALA A 126 6.44 3.21 -0.58
C ALA A 126 4.92 3.28 -0.86
N ASN A 127 4.44 2.70 -1.96
CA ASN A 127 3.01 2.58 -2.24
C ASN A 127 2.27 1.74 -1.18
N ARG A 128 2.85 0.61 -0.75
CA ARG A 128 2.27 -0.24 0.29
C ARG A 128 2.16 0.49 1.64
N MET A 129 3.19 1.24 2.01
CA MET A 129 3.21 2.08 3.20
C MET A 129 2.20 3.24 3.09
N GLY A 130 2.06 3.84 1.90
CA GLY A 130 1.02 4.81 1.59
C GLY A 130 -0.39 4.28 1.82
N ALA A 131 -0.66 3.03 1.43
CA ALA A 131 -1.96 2.39 1.63
C ALA A 131 -2.26 2.12 3.12
N LEU A 132 -1.24 1.73 3.89
CA LEU A 132 -1.35 1.59 5.35
C LEU A 132 -1.62 2.93 6.04
N LEU A 133 -0.96 4.00 5.59
CA LEU A 133 -1.15 5.36 6.09
C LEU A 133 -2.55 5.88 5.72
N LEU A 134 -3.02 5.64 4.49
CA LEU A 134 -4.37 5.98 4.06
C LEU A 134 -5.41 5.29 4.94
N LEU A 135 -5.28 3.99 5.19
CA LEU A 135 -6.21 3.25 6.04
C LEU A 135 -6.21 3.79 7.49
N HIS A 136 -5.05 4.15 8.02
CA HIS A 136 -4.94 4.82 9.33
C HIS A 136 -5.70 6.14 9.35
N GLU A 137 -5.51 6.97 8.33
CA GLU A 137 -6.14 8.28 8.21
C GLU A 137 -7.66 8.18 8.00
N VAL A 138 -8.14 7.17 7.27
CA VAL A 138 -9.57 6.86 7.17
C VAL A 138 -10.15 6.55 8.56
N CYS A 139 -9.48 5.74 9.36
CA CYS A 139 -9.94 5.43 10.72
C CYS A 139 -9.90 6.66 11.64
N ALA A 140 -8.81 7.42 11.59
CA ALA A 140 -8.57 8.55 12.49
C ALA A 140 -9.45 9.78 12.15
N SER A 141 -9.49 10.17 10.88
CA SER A 141 -10.10 11.43 10.45
C SER A 141 -11.50 11.28 9.89
N ARG A 142 -11.76 10.23 9.08
CA ARG A 142 -13.11 10.00 8.53
C ARG A 142 -14.02 9.37 9.57
N PHE A 143 -13.59 8.27 10.17
CA PHE A 143 -14.41 7.54 11.14
C PHE A 143 -14.38 8.15 12.54
N GLN A 144 -13.40 9.02 12.83
CA GLN A 144 -13.17 9.57 14.17
C GLN A 144 -12.99 8.46 15.23
N ARG A 145 -12.41 7.34 14.80
CA ARG A 145 -12.24 6.10 15.55
C ARG A 145 -10.83 5.55 15.35
N PRO A 146 -9.80 6.23 15.90
CA PRO A 146 -8.41 5.79 15.79
C PRO A 146 -8.17 4.43 16.48
N ASP A 147 -9.06 4.01 17.37
CA ASP A 147 -9.06 2.69 18.02
C ASP A 147 -9.26 1.53 17.03
N LEU A 148 -9.98 1.74 15.92
CA LEU A 148 -10.20 0.71 14.90
C LEU A 148 -8.90 0.26 14.24
N PHE A 149 -7.92 1.16 14.15
CA PHE A 149 -6.63 0.83 13.57
C PHE A 149 -5.69 0.14 14.59
N LYS A 150 -5.96 0.24 15.89
CA LYS A 150 -5.13 -0.38 16.94
C LYS A 150 -5.38 -1.88 17.01
N THR A 151 -4.32 -2.63 17.24
CA THR A 151 -4.43 -4.05 17.61
C THR A 151 -4.89 -4.11 19.05
N ALA A 152 -5.99 -4.81 19.32
CA ALA A 152 -6.35 -5.23 20.67
C ALA A 152 -5.25 -6.18 21.18
N THR A 153 -4.19 -5.63 21.78
CA THR A 153 -3.28 -6.39 22.61
C THR A 153 -4.05 -6.79 23.86
N ALA A 154 -4.06 -8.09 24.19
CA ALA A 154 -4.87 -8.73 25.23
C ALA A 154 -4.55 -8.31 26.69
N THR A 155 -4.07 -7.09 26.91
CA THR A 155 -3.74 -6.58 28.26
C THR A 155 -4.19 -5.13 28.38
N GLU A 156 -5.50 -4.89 28.33
CA GLU A 156 -6.08 -3.63 28.81
C GLU A 156 -6.34 -3.74 30.31
N ILE A 157 -5.29 -3.51 31.10
CA ILE A 157 -5.44 -3.09 32.50
C ILE A 157 -4.86 -1.68 32.59
N GLY A 158 -5.76 -0.70 32.47
CA GLY A 158 -5.64 0.66 32.98
C GLY A 158 -4.36 1.44 32.68
N SER A 159 -4.36 2.23 31.60
CA SER A 159 -3.55 3.45 31.53
C SER A 159 -3.96 4.30 30.33
N SER A 160 -4.07 5.61 30.54
CA SER A 160 -4.36 6.65 29.55
C SER A 160 -3.22 6.86 28.54
N GLU A 161 -2.79 5.82 27.82
CA GLU A 161 -1.73 5.85 26.79
C GLU A 161 -2.32 5.87 25.36
N SER A 162 -3.46 6.54 25.17
CA SER A 162 -4.22 6.39 23.93
C SER A 162 -3.64 7.17 22.73
N ASP A 163 -2.78 8.16 22.92
CA ASP A 163 -2.28 9.00 21.80
C ASP A 163 -0.87 8.66 21.31
N SER A 164 0.00 8.14 22.17
CA SER A 164 1.41 7.87 21.83
C SER A 164 1.55 6.77 20.78
N THR A 165 0.81 5.67 20.96
CA THR A 165 0.90 4.48 20.07
C THR A 165 0.37 4.74 18.66
N SER A 166 -0.69 5.55 18.50
CA SER A 166 -1.23 5.91 17.18
C SER A 166 -0.25 6.78 16.40
N THR A 167 0.38 7.73 17.10
CA THR A 167 1.39 8.63 16.54
C THR A 167 2.65 7.88 16.12
N GLU A 168 3.02 6.83 16.84
CA GLU A 168 4.17 5.98 16.53
C GLU A 168 3.98 5.18 15.23
N TYR A 169 2.80 4.56 15.03
CA TYR A 169 2.49 3.87 13.76
C TYR A 169 2.47 4.84 12.57
N LYS A 170 1.85 6.02 12.74
CA LYS A 170 1.80 7.05 11.71
C LYS A 170 3.20 7.50 11.30
N THR A 171 4.04 7.82 12.28
CA THR A 171 5.45 8.19 12.06
C THR A 171 6.22 7.08 11.35
N SER A 172 6.03 5.81 11.75
CA SER A 172 6.68 4.67 11.11
C SER A 172 6.28 4.53 9.63
N TYR A 173 5.01 4.73 9.28
CA TYR A 173 4.57 4.68 7.89
C TYR A 173 5.10 5.85 7.06
N VAL A 174 5.09 7.07 7.62
CA VAL A 174 5.68 8.26 6.98
C VAL A 174 7.17 8.03 6.69
N ARG A 175 7.94 7.54 7.68
CA ARG A 175 9.36 7.20 7.49
C ARG A 175 9.57 6.12 6.44
N GLY A 176 8.74 5.07 6.45
CA GLY A 176 8.77 4.03 5.42
C GLY A 176 8.46 4.53 3.99
N ILE A 177 7.85 5.70 3.84
CA ILE A 177 7.67 6.37 2.54
C ILE A 177 8.87 7.27 2.23
N LEU A 178 9.32 8.08 3.19
CA LEU A 178 10.37 9.07 2.97
C LEU A 178 11.76 8.44 2.83
N ASP A 179 12.12 7.46 3.65
CA ASP A 179 13.48 6.90 3.66
C ASP A 179 13.86 6.26 2.32
N PRO A 180 13.02 5.42 1.68
CA PRO A 180 13.32 4.89 0.36
C PRO A 180 13.41 5.98 -0.71
N MET A 181 12.60 7.03 -0.60
CA MET A 181 12.61 8.17 -1.52
C MET A 181 13.89 9.00 -1.39
N ILE A 182 14.37 9.25 -0.16
CA ILE A 182 15.62 9.97 0.09
C ILE A 182 16.82 9.18 -0.45
N GLN A 183 16.87 7.89 -0.14
CA GLN A 183 17.98 7.02 -0.55
C GLN A 183 18.08 6.87 -2.07
N ASN A 184 16.95 6.99 -2.77
CA ASN A 184 16.86 6.73 -4.20
C ASN A 184 16.35 7.95 -5.01
N ILE A 185 16.40 9.16 -4.47
CA ILE A 185 15.79 10.35 -5.11
C ILE A 185 16.31 10.59 -6.53
N ASN A 186 17.60 10.43 -6.77
CA ASN A 186 18.21 10.60 -8.11
C ASN A 186 17.92 9.42 -9.07
N ARG A 187 17.32 8.34 -8.58
CA ARG A 187 17.13 7.07 -9.28
C ARG A 187 15.66 6.76 -9.55
N ILE A 188 14.80 6.87 -8.54
CA ILE A 188 13.34 6.74 -8.67
C ILE A 188 12.80 7.73 -9.71
N THR A 189 13.43 8.90 -9.80
CA THR A 189 13.17 9.93 -10.81
C THR A 189 13.43 9.49 -12.26
N ARG A 190 14.07 8.33 -12.47
CA ARG A 190 14.22 7.70 -13.79
C ARG A 190 13.05 6.79 -14.15
N THR A 191 12.35 6.23 -13.17
CA THR A 191 11.19 5.35 -13.37
C THR A 191 9.94 6.16 -13.74
N ALA A 192 9.02 5.58 -14.51
CA ALA A 192 7.74 6.24 -14.83
C ALA A 192 6.81 6.33 -13.60
N ALA A 193 7.01 5.45 -12.62
CA ALA A 193 6.11 5.22 -11.50
C ALA A 193 6.61 5.87 -10.20
N LEU A 194 6.70 7.19 -10.17
CA LEU A 194 7.07 7.88 -8.92
C LEU A 194 5.90 7.80 -7.93
N PRO A 195 6.09 7.40 -6.66
CA PRO A 195 5.02 7.29 -5.68
C PRO A 195 4.61 8.69 -5.18
N LEU A 196 3.95 9.46 -6.05
CA LEU A 196 3.48 10.81 -5.75
C LEU A 196 2.35 10.82 -4.72
N TRP A 197 1.37 9.92 -4.86
CA TRP A 197 0.24 9.89 -3.94
C TRP A 197 0.62 9.44 -2.52
N PRO A 198 1.50 8.44 -2.28
CA PRO A 198 1.98 8.13 -0.94
C PRO A 198 2.80 9.28 -0.36
N LEU A 199 3.64 9.93 -1.17
CA LEU A 199 4.43 11.08 -0.75
C LEU A 199 3.54 12.26 -0.34
N PHE A 200 2.47 12.52 -1.10
CA PHE A 200 1.49 13.54 -0.78
C PHE A 200 0.79 13.25 0.55
N ILE A 201 0.27 12.03 0.74
CA ILE A 201 -0.38 11.64 2.00
C ILE A 201 0.61 11.74 3.17
N ALA A 202 1.86 11.29 2.98
CA ALA A 202 2.92 11.44 3.97
C ALA A 202 3.16 12.92 4.31
N GLY A 203 3.22 13.79 3.30
CA GLY A 203 3.34 15.25 3.45
C GLY A 203 2.17 15.90 4.18
N CYS A 204 0.95 15.37 4.08
CA CYS A 204 -0.17 15.81 4.90
C CYS A 204 -0.07 15.31 6.36
N CYS A 205 0.77 14.30 6.61
CA CYS A 205 0.89 13.60 7.89
C CYS A 205 2.12 13.98 8.71
N VAL A 206 3.11 14.67 8.12
CA VAL A 206 4.32 15.11 8.81
C VAL A 206 3.99 16.16 9.88
N THR A 207 4.59 16.00 11.06
CA THR A 207 4.42 16.93 12.18
C THR A 207 5.71 17.66 12.55
N THR A 208 6.86 17.17 12.10
CA THR A 208 8.18 17.76 12.34
C THR A 208 8.58 18.67 11.19
N GLU A 209 9.31 19.74 11.49
CA GLU A 209 9.80 20.67 10.49
C GLU A 209 10.81 19.99 9.55
N GLU A 210 11.64 19.09 10.09
CA GLU A 210 12.62 18.34 9.32
C GLU A 210 11.97 17.47 8.24
N ASP A 211 10.86 16.81 8.57
CA ASP A 211 10.14 15.97 7.61
C ASP A 211 9.37 16.81 6.59
N GLN A 212 8.84 17.96 6.99
CA GLN A 212 8.24 18.93 6.05
C GLN A 212 9.26 19.42 5.03
N ILE A 213 10.44 19.85 5.48
CA ILE A 213 11.54 20.27 4.59
C ILE A 213 11.94 19.13 3.65
N THR A 214 11.98 17.90 4.18
CA THR A 214 12.35 16.72 3.39
C THR A 214 11.33 16.42 2.29
N VAL A 215 10.03 16.45 2.62
CA VAL A 215 8.94 16.26 1.66
C VAL A 215 9.00 17.32 0.57
N ILE A 216 9.15 18.59 0.93
CA ILE A 216 9.24 19.71 -0.03
C ILE A 216 10.44 19.51 -0.97
N LYS A 217 11.62 19.16 -0.44
CA LYS A 217 12.79 18.87 -1.27
C LYS A 217 12.53 17.73 -2.25
N ILE A 218 11.85 16.67 -1.83
CA ILE A 218 11.51 15.55 -2.72
C ILE A 218 10.58 16.02 -3.84
N PHE A 219 9.56 16.84 -3.52
CA PHE A 219 8.68 17.40 -4.54
C PHE A 219 9.39 18.35 -5.50
N GLU A 220 10.25 19.25 -5.00
CA GLU A 220 11.03 20.18 -5.84
C GLU A 220 11.96 19.42 -6.80
N GLU A 221 12.68 18.40 -6.33
CA GLU A 221 13.52 17.57 -7.19
C GLU A 221 12.69 16.78 -8.22
N THR A 222 11.49 16.36 -7.83
CA THR A 222 10.57 15.66 -8.73
C THR A 222 10.01 16.59 -9.81
N GLU A 223 9.67 17.84 -9.46
CA GLU A 223 9.13 18.85 -10.39
C GLU A 223 10.17 19.25 -11.45
N LYS A 224 11.44 19.39 -11.05
CA LYS A 224 12.56 19.72 -11.96
C LYS A 224 12.71 18.76 -13.13
N LEU A 225 12.16 17.56 -13.06
CA LEU A 225 12.24 16.55 -14.11
C LEU A 225 11.40 16.89 -15.34
N LYS A 226 10.49 17.88 -15.29
CA LYS A 226 9.65 18.34 -16.43
C LYS A 226 9.06 17.18 -17.25
N ARG A 227 8.70 16.07 -16.61
CA ARG A 227 8.09 14.90 -17.26
C ARG A 227 6.61 15.11 -17.57
N TYR A 228 6.01 16.13 -16.97
CA TYR A 228 4.66 16.59 -17.25
C TYR A 228 4.80 17.96 -17.90
N GLY A 229 4.81 17.96 -19.24
CA GLY A 229 4.68 19.16 -20.07
C GLY A 229 3.22 19.40 -20.39
#